data_AF-A0A7S3HUR2-F1
#
_entry.id   AF-A0A7S3HUR2-F1
#
_cell.length_a   1.000
_cell.length_b   1.000
_cell.length_c   1.000
_cell.angle_alpha   90.00
_cell.angle_beta   90.00
_cell.angle_gamma   90.00
#
_symmetry.space_group_name_H-M   'P 1'
#
loop_
_entity.id
_entity.type
_entity.pdbx_description
1 polymer ?
#
loop_
_entity_poly.entity_id
_entity_poly.type
_entity_poly.pdbx_seq_one_letter_code
_entity_poly.pdbx_strand_id
1 'polypeptide(L)'
;MDGAADKISWALDRFAEHNIKVLLDVHAVKGSQNGFDNSGKQNRIAWVDETHFVHHEIQVGEWMGPWNGKGYDYIDFEALLWAQDTMSGLVDKWGQHPAVWGLEPVNEPQDATDQWALKIFYRNLRYMMRTKAPHLKFVFHDSGHLTPADWDDLFADGDTHNVVLDNHYYQAWDSESGTVESVCQKYKDHMAMLSGHKYEVWVGEWSLATDTCAFWLDNFNDSKSPRTDTCDWVECPKPYMPAPHGVDMDRTAHMQGPYGTNLLDVARYGMCPIDSAKYSVEDLYKIGQCVLEAYNSTLDAHIMWTYRNELEPRWSYEWAFDAGWLKPQRNETEEQAEAIVQN
;
A
#
# COMPACT_ATOMS: atom_id res chain seq x y z
N MET A 1 14.40 21.71 -5.11
CA MET A 1 12.94 21.82 -5.28
C MET A 1 12.35 21.43 -3.95
N ASP A 2 11.63 22.33 -3.28
CA ASP A 2 11.13 22.07 -1.90
C ASP A 2 9.94 21.09 -1.86
N GLY A 3 9.47 20.62 -3.03
CA GLY A 3 8.57 19.47 -3.19
C GLY A 3 7.40 19.46 -2.20
N ALA A 4 7.13 18.28 -1.63
CA ALA A 4 6.15 18.11 -0.56
C ALA A 4 6.76 18.31 0.85
N ALA A 5 7.99 18.81 0.97
CA ALA A 5 8.71 18.77 2.24
C ALA A 5 8.09 19.66 3.33
N ASP A 6 7.51 20.79 2.95
CA ASP A 6 6.77 21.66 3.89
C ASP A 6 5.48 20.98 4.36
N LYS A 7 4.83 20.19 3.49
CA LYS A 7 3.63 19.42 3.85
C LYS A 7 3.95 18.25 4.76
N ILE A 8 5.06 17.55 4.52
CA ILE A 8 5.56 16.51 5.41
C ILE A 8 5.88 17.10 6.78
N SER A 9 6.61 18.22 6.83
CA SER A 9 6.96 18.87 8.11
C SER A 9 5.71 19.32 8.87
N TRP A 10 4.76 19.96 8.18
CA TRP A 10 3.46 20.31 8.77
C TRP A 10 2.69 19.09 9.29
N ALA A 11 2.65 17.99 8.54
CA ALA A 11 1.97 16.77 8.96
C ALA A 11 2.64 16.16 10.20
N LEU A 12 3.98 16.09 10.22
CA LEU A 12 4.75 15.62 11.37
C LEU A 12 4.48 16.46 12.62
N ASP A 13 4.45 17.80 12.51
CA ASP A 13 4.09 18.69 13.62
C ASP A 13 2.69 18.38 14.16
N ARG A 14 1.70 18.24 13.27
CA ARG A 14 0.33 17.88 13.64
C ARG A 14 0.26 16.52 14.30
N PHE A 15 0.94 15.51 13.76
CA PHE A 15 0.99 14.18 14.36
C PHE A 15 1.63 14.20 15.75
N ALA A 16 2.70 14.98 15.97
CA ALA A 16 3.31 15.15 17.28
C ALA A 16 2.35 15.79 18.29
N GLU A 17 1.60 16.83 17.89
CA GLU A 17 0.58 17.48 18.73
C GLU A 17 -0.53 16.52 19.18
N HIS A 18 -0.86 15.54 18.34
CA HIS A 18 -1.87 14.52 18.60
C HIS A 18 -1.30 13.20 19.14
N ASN A 19 0.00 13.15 19.46
CA ASN A 19 0.69 11.95 19.93
C ASN A 19 0.56 10.74 18.96
N ILE A 20 0.50 11.01 17.66
CA ILE A 20 0.49 10.02 16.60
C ILE A 20 1.94 9.75 16.15
N LYS A 21 2.29 8.47 16.07
CA LYS A 21 3.59 8.01 15.57
C LYS A 21 3.53 7.80 14.06
N VAL A 22 4.65 8.07 13.38
CA VAL A 22 4.73 8.10 11.93
C VAL A 22 5.83 7.15 11.46
N LEU A 23 5.47 6.24 10.57
CA LEU A 23 6.38 5.57 9.67
C LEU A 23 6.59 6.49 8.46
N LEU A 24 7.82 6.89 8.19
CA LEU A 24 8.18 7.57 6.96
C LEU A 24 8.58 6.53 5.91
N ASP A 25 7.68 6.25 4.98
CA ASP A 25 7.89 5.31 3.87
C ASP A 25 8.33 6.04 2.59
N VAL A 26 9.41 5.56 1.98
CA VAL A 26 9.82 5.96 0.63
C VAL A 26 9.09 5.10 -0.39
N HIS A 27 7.93 5.60 -0.76
CA HIS A 27 7.00 4.91 -1.64
C HIS A 27 7.44 4.84 -3.11
N ALA A 28 8.39 5.69 -3.51
CA ALA A 28 8.83 5.85 -4.90
C ALA A 28 10.33 6.07 -4.98
N VAL A 29 11.02 5.21 -5.73
CA VAL A 29 12.44 5.39 -6.05
C VAL A 29 12.64 5.64 -7.55
N LYS A 30 13.75 6.32 -7.87
CA LYS A 30 14.11 6.62 -9.25
C LYS A 30 14.21 5.33 -10.07
N GLY A 31 13.49 5.27 -11.19
CA GLY A 31 13.45 4.08 -12.05
C GLY A 31 12.25 3.17 -11.79
N SER A 32 11.50 3.39 -10.71
CA SER A 32 10.44 2.52 -10.18
C SER A 32 10.96 1.17 -9.69
N GLN A 33 10.61 0.82 -8.46
CA GLN A 33 11.00 -0.43 -7.82
C GLN A 33 10.10 -1.62 -8.14
N ASN A 34 8.89 -1.36 -8.64
CA ASN A 34 7.88 -2.37 -8.96
C ASN A 34 7.30 -2.26 -10.38
N GLY A 35 7.52 -1.13 -11.04
CA GLY A 35 6.90 -0.81 -12.32
C GLY A 35 5.43 -0.41 -12.22
N PHE A 36 4.86 -0.33 -11.00
CA PHE A 36 3.48 0.06 -10.76
C PHE A 36 3.32 1.59 -10.78
N ASP A 37 2.10 2.06 -10.97
CA ASP A 37 1.78 3.48 -10.92
C ASP A 37 2.00 4.12 -9.53
N ASN A 38 1.79 3.36 -8.45
CA ASN A 38 2.00 3.78 -7.05
C ASN A 38 3.44 4.26 -6.77
N SER A 39 4.44 3.73 -7.50
CA SER A 39 5.85 4.15 -7.42
C SER A 39 6.12 5.50 -8.10
N GLY A 40 5.09 6.20 -8.56
CA GLY A 40 5.17 7.47 -9.29
C GLY A 40 5.55 7.34 -10.76
N LYS A 41 5.79 6.11 -11.24
CA LYS A 41 6.08 5.81 -12.65
C LYS A 41 5.65 4.39 -12.99
N GLN A 42 4.50 4.27 -13.65
CA GLN A 42 4.16 3.04 -14.40
C GLN A 42 5.27 2.78 -15.42
N ASN A 43 6.11 1.79 -15.16
CA ASN A 43 7.30 1.55 -15.95
C ASN A 43 6.96 0.62 -17.12
N ARG A 44 7.47 0.97 -18.30
CA ARG A 44 7.22 0.32 -19.60
C ARG A 44 5.74 0.30 -20.01
N ILE A 45 5.44 1.17 -20.98
CA ILE A 45 4.14 1.25 -21.66
C ILE A 45 4.41 1.19 -23.17
N ALA A 46 3.65 0.38 -23.89
CA ALA A 46 3.73 0.29 -25.35
C ALA A 46 2.37 0.61 -25.97
N TRP A 47 2.35 1.59 -26.89
CA TRP A 47 1.17 1.87 -27.71
C TRP A 47 1.07 0.83 -28.81
N VAL A 48 -0.07 0.14 -28.90
CA VAL A 48 -0.35 -0.83 -29.97
C VAL A 48 -1.06 -0.16 -31.15
N ASP A 49 -1.79 0.93 -30.90
CA ASP A 49 -2.33 1.84 -31.91
C ASP A 49 -2.53 3.26 -31.33
N GLU A 50 -3.26 4.14 -32.04
CA GLU A 50 -3.51 5.53 -31.63
C GLU A 50 -4.32 5.68 -30.33
N THR A 51 -5.02 4.63 -29.91
CA THR A 51 -5.95 4.64 -28.78
C THR A 51 -5.73 3.53 -27.75
N HIS A 52 -4.91 2.53 -28.07
CA HIS A 52 -4.67 1.37 -27.19
C HIS A 52 -3.22 1.26 -26.73
N PHE A 53 -3.03 0.87 -25.48
CA PHE A 53 -1.72 0.60 -24.89
C PHE A 53 -1.70 -0.72 -24.12
N VAL A 54 -0.50 -1.23 -23.89
CA VAL A 54 -0.23 -2.39 -23.02
C VAL A 54 0.88 -2.04 -22.04
N HIS A 55 0.75 -2.51 -20.81
CA HIS A 55 1.78 -2.29 -19.78
C HIS A 55 1.90 -3.46 -18.81
N HIS A 56 0.80 -4.11 -18.41
CA HIS A 56 0.82 -5.20 -17.43
C HIS A 56 1.79 -6.35 -17.76
N GLU A 57 1.90 -6.77 -19.03
CA GLU A 57 2.80 -7.86 -19.44
C GLU A 57 4.28 -7.45 -19.50
N ILE A 58 4.56 -6.15 -19.56
CA ILE A 58 5.91 -5.61 -19.76
C ILE A 58 6.41 -4.78 -18.58
N GLN A 59 5.58 -4.51 -17.59
CA GLN A 59 5.92 -3.72 -16.41
C GLN A 59 6.99 -4.42 -15.57
N VAL A 60 7.95 -3.65 -15.07
CA VAL A 60 9.03 -4.16 -14.23
C VAL A 60 9.69 -3.02 -13.45
N GLY A 61 10.17 -3.33 -12.25
CA GLY A 61 11.05 -2.43 -11.50
C GLY A 61 12.44 -2.34 -12.15
N GLU A 62 12.86 -1.16 -12.60
CA GLU A 62 14.19 -0.93 -13.20
C GLU A 62 15.06 0.00 -12.35
N TRP A 63 14.75 0.11 -11.06
CA TRP A 63 15.51 0.92 -10.11
C TRP A 63 16.92 0.40 -9.82
N MET A 64 17.15 -0.92 -9.94
CA MET A 64 18.48 -1.54 -9.73
C MET A 64 19.26 -1.74 -11.03
N GLY A 65 18.74 -1.31 -12.18
CA GLY A 65 19.40 -1.43 -13.47
C GLY A 65 18.48 -1.91 -14.60
N PRO A 66 19.03 -2.14 -15.80
CA PRO A 66 18.25 -2.56 -16.96
C PRO A 66 17.77 -4.01 -16.83
N TRP A 67 16.46 -4.25 -17.05
CA TRP A 67 15.88 -5.59 -17.01
C TRP A 67 15.75 -6.22 -18.41
N ASN A 68 16.23 -7.45 -18.59
CA ASN A 68 16.23 -8.13 -19.90
C ASN A 68 15.11 -9.17 -20.08
N GLY A 69 14.17 -9.28 -19.13
CA GLY A 69 13.10 -10.28 -19.12
C GLY A 69 13.39 -11.51 -18.25
N LYS A 70 14.64 -11.70 -17.80
CA LYS A 70 15.04 -12.80 -16.92
C LYS A 70 15.75 -12.35 -15.63
N GLY A 71 16.31 -11.15 -15.67
CA GLY A 71 17.14 -10.60 -14.61
C GLY A 71 17.62 -9.21 -15.01
N TYR A 72 18.33 -8.56 -14.10
CA TYR A 72 19.09 -7.35 -14.41
C TYR A 72 20.32 -7.71 -15.26
N ASP A 73 20.58 -6.95 -16.33
CA ASP A 73 21.82 -7.11 -17.12
C ASP A 73 23.06 -6.84 -16.27
N TYR A 74 22.95 -5.90 -15.34
CA TYR A 74 23.89 -5.59 -14.27
C TYR A 74 23.16 -4.83 -13.16
N ILE A 75 23.72 -4.85 -11.95
CA ILE A 75 23.25 -4.02 -10.84
C ILE A 75 23.88 -2.63 -10.93
N ASP A 76 23.04 -1.61 -11.08
CA ASP A 76 23.41 -0.20 -11.01
C ASP A 76 23.56 0.23 -9.54
N PHE A 77 24.76 0.05 -9.02
CA PHE A 77 25.08 0.46 -7.65
C PHE A 77 25.04 1.98 -7.46
N GLU A 78 25.19 2.79 -8.51
CA GLU A 78 25.06 4.25 -8.39
C GLU A 78 23.60 4.64 -8.15
N ALA A 79 22.64 3.96 -8.79
CA ALA A 79 21.22 4.14 -8.51
C ALA A 79 20.88 3.76 -7.05
N LEU A 80 21.42 2.64 -6.55
CA LEU A 80 21.26 2.23 -5.15
C LEU A 80 21.88 3.24 -4.17
N LEU A 81 23.09 3.74 -4.46
CA LEU A 81 23.74 4.76 -3.64
C LEU A 81 22.95 6.08 -3.65
N TRP A 82 22.35 6.45 -4.78
CA TRP A 82 21.48 7.62 -4.86
C TRP A 82 20.22 7.48 -4.00
N ALA A 83 19.58 6.31 -4.01
CA ALA A 83 18.46 6.03 -3.12
C ALA A 83 18.89 6.04 -1.64
N GLN A 84 20.09 5.53 -1.34
CA GLN A 84 20.68 5.61 0.00
C GLN A 84 20.93 7.05 0.47
N ASP A 85 21.46 7.89 -0.42
CA ASP A 85 21.69 9.31 -0.12
C ASP A 85 20.38 10.06 0.12
N THR A 86 19.34 9.74 -0.66
CA THR A 86 17.99 10.28 -0.45
C THR A 86 17.47 9.94 0.94
N MET A 87 17.54 8.66 1.35
CA MET A 87 17.17 8.23 2.70
C MET A 87 18.00 8.91 3.79
N SER A 88 19.30 9.05 3.58
CA SER A 88 20.18 9.77 4.49
C SER A 88 19.74 11.22 4.67
N GLY A 89 19.32 11.90 3.59
CA GLY A 89 18.74 13.24 3.64
C GLY A 89 17.41 13.31 4.39
N LEU A 90 16.55 12.29 4.28
CA LEU A 90 15.32 12.19 5.07
C LEU A 90 15.61 12.05 6.56
N VAL A 91 16.57 11.19 6.92
CA VAL A 91 17.03 11.03 8.32
C VAL A 91 17.62 12.32 8.86
N ASP A 92 18.45 13.00 8.09
CA ASP A 92 19.05 14.29 8.50
C ASP A 92 17.97 15.36 8.72
N LYS A 93 16.90 15.35 7.91
CA LYS A 93 15.84 16.35 7.97
C LYS A 93 14.78 16.07 9.05
N TRP A 94 14.32 14.83 9.16
CA TRP A 94 13.16 14.46 9.99
C TRP A 94 13.44 13.35 11.00
N GLY A 95 14.61 12.71 10.96
CA GLY A 95 14.92 11.55 11.81
C GLY A 95 15.03 11.83 13.31
N GLN A 96 15.01 13.11 13.73
CA GLN A 96 14.94 13.51 15.14
C GLN A 96 13.57 14.10 15.52
N HIS A 97 12.62 14.14 14.59
CA HIS A 97 11.30 14.70 14.82
C HIS A 97 10.49 13.77 15.75
N PRO A 98 9.84 14.27 16.82
CA PRO A 98 9.22 13.43 17.86
C PRO A 98 8.07 12.52 17.40
N ALA A 99 7.45 12.85 16.25
CA ALA A 99 6.44 12.01 15.62
C ALA A 99 7.05 10.84 14.81
N VAL A 100 8.26 10.98 14.28
CA VAL A 100 8.88 9.94 13.45
C VAL A 100 9.29 8.78 14.35
N TRP A 101 8.83 7.59 14.00
CA TRP A 101 8.98 6.37 14.80
C TRP A 101 9.70 5.26 14.04
N GLY A 102 9.47 5.20 12.73
CA GLY A 102 10.17 4.28 11.85
C GLY A 102 10.45 4.93 10.50
N LEU A 103 11.35 4.31 9.76
CA LEU A 103 11.63 4.62 8.37
C LEU A 103 11.61 3.34 7.57
N GLU A 104 10.94 3.40 6.43
CA GLU A 104 10.93 2.36 5.42
C GLU A 104 11.68 2.84 4.17
N PRO A 105 12.79 2.19 3.81
CA PRO A 105 13.63 2.61 2.70
C PRO A 105 13.02 2.59 1.30
N VAL A 106 12.08 1.68 1.06
CA VAL A 106 11.50 1.45 -0.25
C VAL A 106 10.25 0.61 -0.09
N ASN A 107 9.11 1.13 -0.54
CA ASN A 107 7.86 0.40 -0.60
C ASN A 107 7.88 -0.66 -1.72
N GLU A 108 7.37 -1.86 -1.46
CA GLU A 108 7.06 -2.87 -2.48
C GLU A 108 8.12 -3.04 -3.59
N PRO A 109 9.41 -3.33 -3.33
CA PRO A 109 10.29 -3.80 -4.40
C PRO A 109 9.65 -5.03 -5.06
N GLN A 110 9.64 -5.09 -6.40
CA GLN A 110 9.02 -6.21 -7.12
C GLN A 110 9.62 -7.54 -6.66
N ASP A 111 8.82 -8.61 -6.63
CA ASP A 111 9.27 -9.98 -6.33
C ASP A 111 10.47 -10.44 -7.16
N ALA A 112 10.54 -9.99 -8.42
CA ALA A 112 11.63 -10.22 -9.35
C ALA A 112 12.92 -9.40 -9.08
N THR A 113 12.92 -8.50 -8.10
CA THR A 113 14.10 -7.72 -7.69
C THR A 113 15.25 -8.64 -7.26
N ASP A 114 16.50 -8.24 -7.55
CA ASP A 114 17.68 -8.99 -7.12
C ASP A 114 17.79 -8.97 -5.59
N GLN A 115 17.47 -10.11 -4.96
CA GLN A 115 17.43 -10.24 -3.50
C GLN A 115 18.79 -10.00 -2.83
N TRP A 116 19.90 -10.32 -3.50
CA TRP A 116 21.23 -10.08 -2.95
C TRP A 116 21.54 -8.57 -2.89
N ALA A 117 21.26 -7.84 -3.97
CA ALA A 117 21.40 -6.40 -4.03
C ALA A 117 20.46 -5.69 -3.06
N LEU A 118 19.20 -6.14 -2.95
CA LEU A 118 18.22 -5.61 -2.00
C LEU A 118 18.67 -5.77 -0.55
N LYS A 119 19.16 -6.95 -0.16
CA LYS A 119 19.71 -7.18 1.18
C LYS A 119 20.94 -6.30 1.47
N ILE A 120 21.81 -6.05 0.50
CA ILE A 120 22.92 -5.10 0.64
C ILE A 120 22.39 -3.68 0.86
N PHE A 121 21.40 -3.26 0.07
CA PHE A 121 20.77 -1.96 0.19
C PHE A 121 20.18 -1.74 1.59
N TYR A 122 19.41 -2.70 2.10
CA TYR A 122 18.86 -2.66 3.46
C TYR A 122 19.96 -2.66 4.54
N ARG A 123 21.00 -3.47 4.41
CA ARG A 123 22.12 -3.50 5.37
C ARG A 123 22.84 -2.16 5.47
N ASN A 124 23.11 -1.52 4.34
CA ASN A 124 23.76 -0.21 4.30
C ASN A 124 22.89 0.87 4.95
N LEU A 125 21.58 0.87 4.67
CA LEU A 125 20.66 1.85 5.25
C LEU A 125 20.46 1.65 6.74
N ARG A 126 20.37 0.40 7.20
CA ARG A 126 20.30 0.14 8.63
C ARG A 126 21.57 0.56 9.34
N TYR A 127 22.74 0.33 8.75
CA TYR A 127 23.99 0.86 9.29
C TYR A 127 23.95 2.40 9.41
N MET A 128 23.52 3.09 8.35
CA MET A 128 23.36 4.55 8.37
C MET A 128 22.38 5.00 9.46
N MET A 129 21.21 4.39 9.57
CA MET A 129 20.22 4.73 10.60
C MET A 129 20.73 4.48 12.01
N ARG A 130 21.46 3.38 12.27
CA ARG A 130 22.08 3.12 13.58
C ARG A 130 23.09 4.19 13.98
N THR A 131 23.73 4.85 13.01
CA THR A 131 24.67 5.95 13.30
C THR A 131 23.97 7.29 13.52
N LYS A 132 22.91 7.58 12.75
CA LYS A 132 22.27 8.90 12.73
C LYS A 132 21.01 9.01 13.59
N ALA A 133 20.22 7.95 13.66
CA ALA A 133 18.92 7.91 14.35
C ALA A 133 18.66 6.50 14.96
N PRO A 134 19.49 6.01 15.89
CA PRO A 134 19.39 4.64 16.44
C PRO A 134 18.10 4.36 17.22
N HIS A 135 17.34 5.40 17.55
CA HIS A 135 16.05 5.30 18.26
C HIS A 135 14.88 4.97 17.33
N LEU A 136 15.04 5.11 16.01
CA LEU A 136 14.01 4.80 15.03
C LEU A 136 14.00 3.31 14.69
N LYS A 137 12.81 2.78 14.36
CA LYS A 137 12.63 1.46 13.76
C LYS A 137 13.09 1.47 12.31
N PHE A 138 13.92 0.51 11.93
CA PHE A 138 14.24 0.18 10.55
C PHE A 138 13.19 -0.80 10.05
N VAL A 139 12.31 -0.34 9.17
CA VAL A 139 11.24 -1.14 8.56
C VAL A 139 11.69 -1.54 7.16
N PHE A 140 11.51 -2.80 6.77
CA PHE A 140 11.83 -3.26 5.42
C PHE A 140 10.70 -4.13 4.85
N HIS A 141 10.25 -3.77 3.65
CA HIS A 141 9.26 -4.54 2.92
C HIS A 141 9.80 -5.91 2.48
N ASP A 142 8.94 -6.94 2.57
CA ASP A 142 9.21 -8.35 2.27
C ASP A 142 9.44 -8.69 0.78
N SER A 143 9.20 -7.72 -0.11
CA SER A 143 9.35 -7.83 -1.56
C SER A 143 8.59 -9.02 -2.16
N GLY A 144 7.47 -9.45 -1.57
CA GLY A 144 6.70 -10.63 -2.00
C GLY A 144 7.28 -11.98 -1.55
N HIS A 145 8.28 -11.98 -0.66
CA HIS A 145 8.91 -13.18 -0.10
C HIS A 145 8.60 -13.29 1.40
N LEU A 146 7.71 -14.20 1.77
CA LEU A 146 6.99 -14.12 3.05
C LEU A 146 7.59 -14.93 4.20
N THR A 147 8.65 -15.71 3.97
CA THR A 147 9.06 -16.74 4.95
C THR A 147 10.35 -16.37 5.69
N PRO A 148 10.58 -16.93 6.90
CA PRO A 148 11.84 -16.75 7.61
C PRO A 148 13.07 -17.15 6.79
N ALA A 149 12.94 -18.13 5.87
CA ALA A 149 14.03 -18.54 4.99
C ALA A 149 14.48 -17.42 4.03
N ASP A 150 13.58 -16.48 3.73
CA ASP A 150 13.84 -15.37 2.81
C ASP A 150 14.54 -14.21 3.52
N TRP A 151 14.19 -13.92 4.77
CA TRP A 151 14.58 -12.67 5.44
C TRP A 151 15.40 -12.82 6.72
N ASP A 152 15.36 -13.95 7.42
CA ASP A 152 16.02 -14.06 8.72
C ASP A 152 17.56 -14.10 8.61
N ASP A 153 18.15 -14.16 7.41
CA ASP A 153 19.58 -13.97 7.19
C ASP A 153 19.97 -12.50 6.88
N LEU A 154 19.00 -11.58 6.81
CA LEU A 154 19.24 -10.18 6.48
C LEU A 154 20.20 -9.53 7.50
N PHE A 155 19.99 -9.80 8.79
CA PHE A 155 20.86 -9.35 9.88
C PHE A 155 21.30 -10.52 10.76
N ALA A 156 22.41 -10.35 11.49
CA ALA A 156 22.85 -11.36 12.47
C ALA A 156 21.80 -11.54 13.59
N ASP A 157 21.78 -12.70 14.25
CA ASP A 157 20.74 -13.03 15.26
C ASP A 157 20.67 -12.07 16.45
N GLY A 158 21.79 -11.43 16.79
CA GLY A 158 21.83 -10.38 17.84
C GLY A 158 21.45 -8.98 17.36
N ASP A 159 21.13 -8.81 16.08
CA ASP A 159 20.95 -7.52 15.43
C ASP A 159 19.50 -7.31 14.96
N THR A 160 18.55 -7.65 15.83
CA THR A 160 17.09 -7.61 15.57
C THR A 160 16.39 -6.44 16.26
N HIS A 161 17.07 -5.73 17.17
CA HIS A 161 16.48 -4.58 17.87
C HIS A 161 16.17 -3.44 16.89
N ASN A 162 14.97 -2.86 17.02
CA ASN A 162 14.42 -1.83 16.14
C ASN A 162 14.43 -2.25 14.67
N VAL A 163 14.16 -3.52 14.39
CA VAL A 163 14.01 -4.06 13.03
C VAL A 163 12.62 -4.64 12.89
N VAL A 164 11.93 -4.20 11.85
CA VAL A 164 10.57 -4.60 11.52
C VAL A 164 10.53 -5.09 10.08
N LEU A 165 9.95 -6.27 9.87
CA LEU A 165 9.52 -6.74 8.55
C LEU A 165 8.15 -6.15 8.26
N ASP A 166 8.01 -5.50 7.11
CA ASP A 166 6.71 -5.08 6.61
C ASP A 166 6.17 -6.05 5.55
N ASN A 167 4.90 -6.40 5.68
CA ASN A 167 4.15 -7.23 4.76
C ASN A 167 2.86 -6.52 4.32
N HIS A 168 2.54 -6.63 3.04
CA HIS A 168 1.26 -6.18 2.50
C HIS A 168 0.33 -7.36 2.23
N TYR A 169 -0.94 -7.24 2.62
CA TYR A 169 -1.93 -8.29 2.40
C TYR A 169 -3.27 -7.75 1.93
N TYR A 170 -3.71 -8.26 0.79
CA TYR A 170 -4.93 -7.81 0.13
C TYR A 170 -5.72 -9.00 -0.41
N GLN A 171 -7.02 -9.01 -0.13
CA GLN A 171 -7.93 -10.01 -0.69
C GLN A 171 -8.58 -9.60 -2.00
N ALA A 172 -8.48 -8.33 -2.40
CA ALA A 172 -9.05 -7.80 -3.63
C ALA A 172 -8.64 -8.63 -4.86
N TRP A 173 -7.39 -9.09 -4.89
CA TRP A 173 -6.80 -9.88 -5.99
C TRP A 173 -6.87 -11.38 -5.80
N ASP A 174 -7.56 -11.85 -4.77
CA ASP A 174 -7.73 -13.28 -4.55
C ASP A 174 -8.84 -13.82 -5.47
N SER A 175 -8.49 -14.84 -6.26
CA SER A 175 -9.36 -15.42 -7.30
C SER A 175 -10.65 -16.05 -6.77
N GLU A 176 -10.76 -16.30 -5.46
CA GLU A 176 -11.94 -16.88 -4.82
C GLU A 176 -12.61 -15.90 -3.85
N SER A 177 -13.63 -15.19 -4.35
CA SER A 177 -14.55 -14.43 -3.51
C SER A 177 -15.53 -15.41 -2.83
N GLY A 178 -15.14 -15.90 -1.65
CA GLY A 178 -15.85 -16.95 -0.91
C GLY A 178 -16.90 -16.45 0.10
N THR A 179 -17.28 -17.30 1.07
CA THR A 179 -18.13 -16.87 2.21
C THR A 179 -17.34 -15.98 3.18
N VAL A 180 -18.03 -15.26 4.07
CA VAL A 180 -17.40 -14.47 5.13
C VAL A 180 -16.40 -15.32 5.95
N GLU A 181 -16.77 -16.57 6.27
CA GLU A 181 -15.89 -17.47 7.02
C GLU A 181 -14.61 -17.80 6.24
N SER A 182 -14.70 -18.00 4.93
CA SER A 182 -13.53 -18.27 4.10
C SER A 182 -12.62 -17.04 3.98
N VAL A 183 -13.20 -15.85 3.85
CA VAL A 183 -12.46 -14.57 3.87
C VAL A 183 -11.71 -14.44 5.19
N CYS A 184 -12.38 -14.65 6.32
CA CYS A 184 -11.77 -14.58 7.65
C CYS A 184 -10.67 -15.64 7.85
N GLN A 185 -10.86 -16.85 7.31
CA GLN A 185 -9.85 -17.90 7.43
C GLN A 185 -8.58 -17.53 6.67
N LYS A 186 -8.68 -16.92 5.49
CA LYS A 186 -7.52 -16.47 4.70
C LYS A 186 -6.65 -15.45 5.45
N TYR A 187 -7.26 -14.50 6.19
CA TYR A 187 -6.49 -13.60 7.07
C TYR A 187 -5.73 -14.36 8.15
N LYS A 188 -6.36 -15.36 8.79
CA LYS A 188 -5.71 -16.18 9.82
C LYS A 188 -4.58 -17.03 9.25
N ASP A 189 -4.78 -17.61 8.08
CA ASP A 189 -3.77 -18.41 7.38
C ASP A 189 -2.58 -17.53 6.98
N HIS A 190 -2.83 -16.30 6.52
CA HIS A 190 -1.78 -15.34 6.21
C HIS A 190 -0.96 -14.96 7.46
N MET A 191 -1.62 -14.70 8.59
CA MET A 191 -0.93 -14.44 9.86
C MET A 191 -0.10 -15.64 10.33
N ALA A 192 -0.54 -16.87 10.06
CA ALA A 192 0.26 -18.05 10.36
C ALA A 192 1.52 -18.13 9.50
N MET A 193 1.49 -17.67 8.24
CA MET A 193 2.67 -17.61 7.38
C MET A 193 3.70 -16.59 7.86
N LEU A 194 3.24 -15.44 8.36
CA LEU A 194 4.11 -14.40 8.95
C LEU A 194 4.68 -14.78 10.33
N SER A 195 4.22 -15.90 10.91
CA SER A 195 4.70 -16.34 12.21
C SER A 195 6.12 -16.93 12.13
N GLY A 196 6.92 -16.71 13.17
CA GLY A 196 8.23 -17.35 13.33
C GLY A 196 9.41 -16.57 12.75
N HIS A 197 9.20 -15.38 12.19
CA HIS A 197 10.28 -14.43 11.94
C HIS A 197 10.96 -14.02 13.24
N LYS A 198 12.27 -13.78 13.18
CA LYS A 198 13.03 -13.24 14.31
C LYS A 198 12.88 -11.73 14.50
N TYR A 199 12.26 -11.04 13.55
CA TYR A 199 11.97 -9.61 13.60
C TYR A 199 10.55 -9.37 14.09
N GLU A 200 10.28 -8.14 14.53
CA GLU A 200 8.92 -7.63 14.66
C GLU A 200 8.26 -7.65 13.27
N VAL A 201 6.97 -7.98 13.19
CA VAL A 201 6.25 -8.04 11.90
C VAL A 201 5.06 -7.09 11.95
N TRP A 202 4.98 -6.22 10.95
CA TRP A 202 3.84 -5.35 10.70
C TRP A 202 3.10 -5.80 9.44
N VAL A 203 1.80 -5.52 9.40
CA VAL A 203 1.07 -5.45 8.14
C VAL A 203 0.88 -3.98 7.77
N GLY A 204 1.82 -3.41 7.03
CA GLY A 204 1.89 -2.00 6.66
C GLY A 204 0.85 -1.58 5.65
N GLU A 205 0.27 -2.53 4.91
CA GLU A 205 -0.87 -2.27 4.06
C GLU A 205 -1.87 -3.44 4.02
N TRP A 206 -3.15 -3.09 4.14
CA TRP A 206 -4.30 -3.97 3.93
C TRP A 206 -5.57 -3.14 3.71
N SER A 207 -6.64 -3.75 3.19
CA SER A 207 -7.95 -3.09 3.03
C SER A 207 -9.10 -4.07 3.28
N LEU A 208 -10.34 -3.59 3.30
CA LEU A 208 -11.54 -4.44 3.36
C LEU A 208 -12.00 -4.92 1.97
N ALA A 209 -11.25 -4.59 0.92
CA ALA A 209 -11.64 -4.93 -0.44
C ALA A 209 -11.46 -6.42 -0.72
N THR A 210 -12.46 -6.99 -1.39
CA THR A 210 -12.55 -8.42 -1.74
C THR A 210 -12.79 -8.63 -3.25
N ASP A 211 -12.70 -7.54 -4.01
CA ASP A 211 -12.85 -7.50 -5.45
C ASP A 211 -11.98 -6.37 -6.01
N THR A 212 -11.82 -6.36 -7.33
CA THR A 212 -11.05 -5.33 -8.07
C THR A 212 -11.97 -4.35 -8.80
N CYS A 213 -13.17 -4.11 -8.26
CA CYS A 213 -14.12 -3.21 -8.90
C CYS A 213 -13.72 -1.74 -8.81
N ALA A 214 -12.87 -1.41 -7.83
CA ALA A 214 -12.44 -0.05 -7.56
C ALA A 214 -11.83 0.60 -8.80
N PHE A 215 -12.32 1.79 -9.16
CA PHE A 215 -11.92 2.42 -10.43
C PHE A 215 -10.42 2.71 -10.47
N TRP A 216 -9.76 2.21 -11.51
CA TRP A 216 -8.32 2.31 -11.73
C TRP A 216 -7.46 1.69 -10.62
N LEU A 217 -7.97 0.66 -9.93
CA LEU A 217 -7.21 -0.05 -8.91
C LEU A 217 -5.98 -0.78 -9.50
N ASP A 218 -6.14 -1.44 -10.65
CA ASP A 218 -5.03 -2.18 -11.30
C ASP A 218 -4.15 -1.26 -12.17
N ASN A 219 -4.75 -0.25 -12.81
CA ASN A 219 -4.09 0.91 -13.42
C ASN A 219 -5.09 1.86 -14.09
N PHE A 220 -4.57 2.97 -14.62
CA PHE A 220 -5.33 3.85 -15.51
C PHE A 220 -5.91 3.09 -16.71
N ASN A 221 -7.24 3.07 -16.84
CA ASN A 221 -8.00 2.52 -17.97
C ASN A 221 -7.65 1.08 -18.38
N ASP A 222 -7.13 0.27 -17.46
CA ASP A 222 -6.78 -1.13 -17.66
C ASP A 222 -6.96 -1.91 -16.36
N SER A 223 -7.19 -3.23 -16.47
CA SER A 223 -7.21 -4.11 -15.32
C SER A 223 -6.72 -5.51 -15.68
N LYS A 224 -5.60 -5.94 -15.09
CA LYS A 224 -5.10 -7.31 -15.27
C LYS A 224 -5.98 -8.36 -14.57
N SER A 225 -6.78 -7.94 -13.58
CA SER A 225 -7.47 -8.83 -12.68
C SER A 225 -8.91 -9.07 -13.13
N PRO A 226 -9.34 -10.33 -13.34
CA PRO A 226 -10.72 -10.58 -13.71
C PRO A 226 -11.66 -10.17 -12.57
N ARG A 227 -12.75 -9.48 -12.91
CA ARG A 227 -13.82 -9.20 -11.95
C ARG A 227 -14.46 -10.51 -11.49
N THR A 228 -14.36 -10.80 -10.20
CA THR A 228 -14.95 -11.99 -9.57
C THR A 228 -16.45 -11.83 -9.35
N ASP A 229 -16.94 -10.59 -9.27
CA ASP A 229 -18.34 -10.23 -9.04
C ASP A 229 -18.76 -9.03 -9.93
N THR A 230 -20.06 -8.76 -10.02
CA THR A 230 -20.57 -7.59 -10.77
C THR A 230 -20.38 -6.32 -9.95
N CYS A 231 -19.66 -5.36 -10.52
CA CYS A 231 -19.41 -4.06 -9.89
C CYS A 231 -20.60 -3.12 -10.04
N ASP A 232 -20.88 -2.37 -8.98
CA ASP A 232 -21.74 -1.21 -9.03
C ASP A 232 -21.03 -0.04 -9.74
N TRP A 233 -21.81 0.98 -10.11
CA TRP A 233 -21.33 2.15 -10.83
C TRP A 233 -21.91 3.43 -10.21
N VAL A 234 -21.04 4.42 -10.00
CA VAL A 234 -21.40 5.73 -9.43
C VAL A 234 -20.92 6.85 -10.35
N GLU A 235 -21.45 8.06 -10.17
CA GLU A 235 -20.91 9.23 -10.89
C GLU A 235 -19.43 9.42 -10.50
N CYS A 236 -18.55 9.50 -11.50
CA CYS A 236 -17.13 9.73 -11.26
C CYS A 236 -16.90 11.07 -10.55
N PRO A 237 -15.87 11.18 -9.69
CA PRO A 237 -15.52 12.42 -9.01
C PRO A 237 -15.23 13.53 -10.02
N LYS A 238 -15.39 14.78 -9.57
CA LYS A 238 -14.98 15.96 -10.34
C LYS A 238 -13.57 16.34 -9.96
N PRO A 239 -12.74 16.81 -10.90
CA PRO A 239 -11.38 17.20 -10.59
C PRO A 239 -11.37 18.35 -9.56
N TYR A 240 -10.58 18.18 -8.51
CA TYR A 240 -10.34 19.21 -7.50
C TYR A 240 -9.15 20.12 -7.84
N MET A 241 -8.36 19.75 -8.85
CA MET A 241 -7.19 20.50 -9.29
C MET A 241 -7.61 21.79 -10.02
N PRO A 242 -6.92 22.92 -9.77
CA PRO A 242 -7.22 24.16 -10.49
C PRO A 242 -6.87 24.03 -11.97
N ALA A 243 -7.54 24.82 -12.81
CA ALA A 243 -7.18 24.93 -14.22
C ALA A 243 -5.71 25.41 -14.37
N PRO A 244 -4.96 24.90 -15.36
CA PRO A 244 -5.38 23.97 -16.41
C PRO A 244 -5.23 22.48 -16.05
N HIS A 245 -4.91 22.14 -14.81
CA HIS A 245 -4.55 20.77 -14.41
C HIS A 245 -5.77 19.89 -14.08
N GLY A 246 -6.89 20.47 -13.65
CA GLY A 246 -8.14 19.75 -13.39
C GLY A 246 -9.07 19.66 -14.59
N VAL A 247 -8.61 19.06 -15.70
CA VAL A 247 -9.48 18.80 -16.85
C VAL A 247 -10.44 17.67 -16.50
N ASP A 248 -11.75 17.92 -16.60
CA ASP A 248 -12.78 16.89 -16.38
C ASP A 248 -12.88 15.97 -17.59
N MET A 249 -13.34 14.74 -17.37
CA MET A 249 -13.64 13.80 -18.44
C MET A 249 -14.87 14.23 -19.25
N ASP A 250 -15.01 13.76 -20.50
CA ASP A 250 -16.26 13.91 -21.23
C ASP A 250 -17.32 12.98 -20.63
N ARG A 251 -18.15 13.54 -19.73
CA ARG A 251 -19.23 12.82 -19.05
C ARG A 251 -20.34 12.35 -20.01
N THR A 252 -20.33 12.75 -21.28
CA THR A 252 -21.29 12.30 -22.29
C THR A 252 -20.77 11.16 -23.16
N ALA A 253 -19.46 10.90 -23.13
CA ALA A 253 -18.84 9.85 -23.92
C ALA A 253 -19.31 8.47 -23.46
N HIS A 254 -19.64 7.59 -24.41
CA HIS A 254 -19.98 6.19 -24.11
C HIS A 254 -18.84 5.47 -23.39
N MET A 255 -17.61 5.72 -23.81
CA MET A 255 -16.38 5.24 -23.17
C MET A 255 -15.27 6.27 -23.38
N GLN A 256 -14.42 6.47 -22.37
CA GLN A 256 -13.34 7.46 -22.40
C GLN A 256 -11.97 6.77 -22.47
N GLY A 257 -11.33 6.83 -23.65
CA GLY A 257 -9.97 6.34 -23.84
C GLY A 257 -8.87 7.30 -23.36
N PRO A 258 -7.59 6.92 -23.52
CA PRO A 258 -7.10 5.71 -24.21
C PRO A 258 -7.41 4.43 -23.43
N TYR A 259 -7.29 3.27 -24.08
CA TYR A 259 -7.71 1.98 -23.56
C TYR A 259 -6.51 1.05 -23.31
N GLY A 260 -6.52 0.35 -22.18
CA GLY A 260 -5.54 -0.70 -21.91
C GLY A 260 -5.84 -2.00 -22.66
N THR A 261 -5.41 -3.11 -22.07
CA THR A 261 -5.64 -4.46 -22.61
C THR A 261 -7.12 -4.87 -22.63
N ASN A 262 -7.95 -4.24 -21.80
CA ASN A 262 -9.39 -4.47 -21.76
C ASN A 262 -10.16 -3.18 -21.39
N LEU A 263 -11.48 -3.32 -21.23
CA LEU A 263 -12.41 -2.20 -21.02
C LEU A 263 -13.08 -2.24 -19.65
N LEU A 264 -12.58 -3.03 -18.70
CA LEU A 264 -13.21 -3.21 -17.39
C LEU A 264 -13.22 -1.87 -16.62
N ASP A 265 -12.08 -1.20 -16.53
CA ASP A 265 -11.89 0.02 -15.75
C ASP A 265 -11.86 1.29 -16.60
N VAL A 266 -12.82 1.38 -17.53
CA VAL A 266 -13.01 2.55 -18.38
C VAL A 266 -14.28 3.28 -17.94
N ALA A 267 -14.17 4.59 -17.71
CA ALA A 267 -15.33 5.43 -17.39
C ALA A 267 -16.32 5.46 -18.56
N ARG A 268 -17.62 5.41 -18.25
CA ARG A 268 -18.72 5.34 -19.24
C ARG A 268 -19.84 6.28 -18.86
N TYR A 269 -20.18 7.22 -19.74
CA TYR A 269 -21.20 8.25 -19.49
C TYR A 269 -21.01 8.97 -18.14
N GLY A 270 -19.76 9.29 -17.79
CA GLY A 270 -19.41 9.92 -16.51
C GLY A 270 -19.56 9.01 -15.28
N MET A 271 -19.73 7.71 -15.48
CA MET A 271 -19.83 6.70 -14.41
C MET A 271 -18.53 5.91 -14.28
N CYS A 272 -18.18 5.58 -13.04
CA CYS A 272 -17.00 4.81 -12.65
C CYS A 272 -17.45 3.57 -11.85
N PRO A 273 -16.80 2.40 -12.06
CA PRO A 273 -17.03 1.23 -11.23
C PRO A 273 -16.54 1.48 -9.79
N ILE A 274 -17.14 0.80 -8.81
CA ILE A 274 -16.81 0.98 -7.38
C ILE A 274 -16.65 -0.36 -6.66
N ASP A 275 -17.55 -0.75 -5.75
CA ASP A 275 -17.57 -2.05 -5.08
C ASP A 275 -18.48 -3.04 -5.81
N SER A 276 -18.31 -4.34 -5.56
CA SER A 276 -19.35 -5.33 -5.85
C SER A 276 -20.43 -5.39 -4.75
N ALA A 277 -21.67 -5.71 -5.12
CA ALA A 277 -22.77 -5.91 -4.17
C ALA A 277 -22.72 -7.28 -3.44
N LYS A 278 -21.57 -7.97 -3.46
CA LYS A 278 -21.43 -9.34 -2.97
C LYS A 278 -21.71 -9.48 -1.48
N TYR A 279 -21.17 -8.58 -0.68
CA TYR A 279 -21.28 -8.60 0.78
C TYR A 279 -22.25 -7.53 1.26
N SER A 280 -23.14 -7.93 2.18
CA SER A 280 -24.00 -6.98 2.88
C SER A 280 -23.20 -6.12 3.86
N VAL A 281 -23.81 -5.05 4.37
CA VAL A 281 -23.23 -4.24 5.46
C VAL A 281 -22.90 -5.09 6.69
N GLU A 282 -23.73 -6.09 7.00
CA GLU A 282 -23.49 -7.02 8.12
C GLU A 282 -22.29 -7.93 7.84
N ASP A 283 -22.14 -8.39 6.60
CA ASP A 283 -20.99 -9.21 6.20
C ASP A 283 -19.69 -8.40 6.25
N LEU A 284 -19.69 -7.15 5.76
CA LEU A 284 -18.53 -6.26 5.84
C LEU A 284 -18.14 -5.94 7.28
N TYR A 285 -19.13 -5.80 8.17
CA TYR A 285 -18.85 -5.72 9.61
C TYR A 285 -18.16 -6.98 10.12
N LYS A 286 -18.70 -8.18 9.84
CA LYS A 286 -18.09 -9.45 10.27
C LYS A 286 -16.66 -9.62 9.73
N ILE A 287 -16.43 -9.27 8.46
CA ILE A 287 -15.11 -9.27 7.84
C ILE A 287 -14.18 -8.31 8.59
N GLY A 288 -14.60 -7.05 8.79
CA GLY A 288 -13.80 -6.07 9.52
C GLY A 288 -13.43 -6.54 10.93
N GLN A 289 -14.37 -7.14 11.67
CA GLN A 289 -14.09 -7.68 13.00
C GLN A 289 -13.09 -8.83 12.97
N CYS A 290 -13.18 -9.75 12.00
CA CYS A 290 -12.26 -10.88 11.96
C CYS A 290 -10.85 -10.49 11.50
N VAL A 291 -10.72 -9.48 10.63
CA VAL A 291 -9.42 -8.89 10.29
C VAL A 291 -8.78 -8.25 11.52
N LEU A 292 -9.53 -7.40 12.23
CA LEU A 292 -9.06 -6.76 13.45
C LEU A 292 -8.70 -7.79 14.53
N GLU A 293 -9.47 -8.87 14.68
CA GLU A 293 -9.15 -9.96 15.60
C GLU A 293 -7.83 -10.66 15.20
N ALA A 294 -7.68 -11.02 13.92
CA ALA A 294 -6.48 -11.72 13.43
C ALA A 294 -5.22 -10.87 13.62
N TYR A 295 -5.29 -9.58 13.29
CA TYR A 295 -4.16 -8.66 13.37
C TYR A 295 -3.84 -8.27 14.81
N ASN A 296 -4.81 -7.82 15.60
CA ASN A 296 -4.56 -7.38 16.97
C ASN A 296 -4.15 -8.52 17.92
N SER A 297 -4.41 -9.79 17.57
CA SER A 297 -3.96 -10.95 18.34
C SER A 297 -2.57 -11.45 17.98
N THR A 298 -2.01 -11.04 16.82
CA THR A 298 -0.79 -11.64 16.26
C THR A 298 0.31 -10.62 15.98
N LEU A 299 -0.04 -9.40 15.57
CA LEU A 299 0.90 -8.39 15.09
C LEU A 299 1.19 -7.32 16.12
N ASP A 300 2.40 -6.74 16.03
CA ASP A 300 2.78 -5.57 16.82
C ASP A 300 2.14 -4.27 16.29
N ALA A 301 1.90 -4.20 14.97
CA ALA A 301 1.14 -3.12 14.34
C ALA A 301 0.54 -3.54 12.99
N HIS A 302 -0.52 -2.85 12.58
CA HIS A 302 -1.06 -2.92 11.22
C HIS A 302 -1.56 -1.55 10.77
N ILE A 303 -1.48 -1.25 9.48
CA ILE A 303 -1.80 0.06 8.89
C ILE A 303 -2.72 -0.16 7.69
N MET A 304 -3.93 0.42 7.73
CA MET A 304 -4.90 0.24 6.65
C MET A 304 -4.57 1.16 5.47
N TRP A 305 -4.55 0.59 4.27
CA TRP A 305 -4.53 1.30 3.01
C TRP A 305 -5.97 1.60 2.54
N THR A 306 -6.46 2.84 2.63
CA THR A 306 -5.80 4.07 3.09
C THR A 306 -6.72 4.83 4.06
N TYR A 307 -6.26 5.96 4.62
CA TYR A 307 -7.10 6.79 5.49
C TYR A 307 -8.38 7.25 4.75
N ARG A 308 -8.21 7.77 3.53
CA ARG A 308 -9.27 8.35 2.72
C ARG A 308 -8.96 8.23 1.23
N ASN A 309 -10.00 8.04 0.43
CA ASN A 309 -9.98 8.22 -1.01
C ASN A 309 -11.28 8.95 -1.47
N GLU A 310 -11.53 9.03 -2.78
CA GLU A 310 -12.67 9.78 -3.34
C GLU A 310 -13.92 8.95 -3.64
N LEU A 311 -13.80 7.61 -3.75
CA LEU A 311 -14.86 6.76 -4.28
C LEU A 311 -15.11 5.48 -3.49
N GLU A 312 -14.07 4.81 -3.01
CA GLU A 312 -14.08 3.43 -2.52
C GLU A 312 -14.14 3.29 -0.98
N PRO A 313 -15.29 2.91 -0.39
CA PRO A 313 -15.43 2.69 1.05
C PRO A 313 -14.52 1.60 1.60
N ARG A 314 -14.33 0.50 0.87
CA ARG A 314 -13.52 -0.63 1.35
C ARG A 314 -12.01 -0.36 1.35
N TRP A 315 -11.59 0.70 0.66
CA TRP A 315 -10.23 1.23 0.62
C TRP A 315 -10.08 2.52 1.44
N SER A 316 -11.06 2.87 2.28
CA SER A 316 -11.02 4.06 3.14
C SER A 316 -11.31 3.71 4.60
N TYR A 317 -10.35 3.99 5.47
CA TYR A 317 -10.52 3.89 6.91
C TYR A 317 -11.64 4.81 7.40
N GLU A 318 -11.67 6.08 6.98
CA GLU A 318 -12.69 7.05 7.40
C GLU A 318 -14.11 6.52 7.12
N TRP A 319 -14.38 6.08 5.89
CA TRP A 319 -15.68 5.52 5.54
C TRP A 319 -15.99 4.19 6.20
N ALA A 320 -15.03 3.25 6.23
CA ALA A 320 -15.23 1.96 6.87
C ALA A 320 -15.49 2.10 8.38
N PHE A 321 -14.84 3.06 9.03
CA PHE A 321 -15.07 3.39 10.43
C PHE A 321 -16.45 4.03 10.64
N ASP A 322 -16.82 5.01 9.83
CA ASP A 322 -18.12 5.69 9.92
C ASP A 322 -19.28 4.72 9.68
N ALA A 323 -19.16 3.86 8.67
CA ALA A 323 -20.09 2.76 8.37
C ALA A 323 -20.13 1.67 9.45
N GLY A 324 -19.16 1.69 10.38
CA GLY A 324 -19.10 0.81 11.54
C GLY A 324 -18.40 -0.53 11.29
N TRP A 325 -17.83 -0.76 10.11
CA TRP A 325 -17.17 -2.02 9.76
C TRP A 325 -15.91 -2.27 10.58
N LEU A 326 -15.21 -1.19 10.94
CA LEU A 326 -13.97 -1.21 11.73
C LEU A 326 -14.14 -0.70 13.17
N LYS A 327 -15.38 -0.47 13.63
CA LYS A 327 -15.62 -0.12 15.03
C LYS A 327 -15.42 -1.37 15.88
N PRO A 328 -14.61 -1.32 16.97
CA PRO A 328 -14.51 -2.44 17.89
C PRO A 328 -15.90 -2.80 18.44
N GLN A 329 -16.14 -4.09 18.71
CA GLN A 329 -17.29 -4.48 19.52
C GLN A 329 -17.23 -3.75 20.86
N ARG A 330 -18.16 -2.81 21.08
CA ARG A 330 -18.33 -2.18 22.38
C ARG A 330 -18.89 -3.23 23.32
N ASN A 331 -18.26 -3.38 24.49
CA ASN A 331 -18.92 -4.10 25.58
C ASN A 331 -20.12 -3.26 26.07
N GLU A 332 -21.22 -3.89 26.49
CA GLU A 332 -22.45 -3.22 26.97
C GLU A 332 -22.19 -2.10 28.00
N THR A 333 -21.10 -2.21 28.76
CA THR A 333 -20.65 -1.21 29.75
C THR A 333 -20.19 0.11 29.15
N GLU A 334 -19.63 0.13 27.93
CA GLU A 334 -19.16 1.36 27.27
C GLU A 334 -20.31 2.16 26.64
N GLU A 335 -21.31 1.47 26.07
CA GLU A 335 -22.55 2.11 25.63
C GLU A 335 -23.33 2.74 26.80
N GLN A 336 -23.34 2.08 27.96
CA GLN A 336 -23.95 2.61 29.18
C GLN A 336 -23.21 3.84 29.72
N ALA A 337 -21.88 3.88 29.60
CA ALA A 337 -21.07 5.00 30.06
C ALA A 337 -21.30 6.27 29.22
N GLU A 338 -21.43 6.15 27.90
CA GLU A 338 -21.72 7.30 27.03
C GLU A 338 -23.16 7.82 27.19
N ALA A 339 -24.13 6.94 27.42
CA ALA A 339 -25.52 7.33 27.68
C ALA A 339 -25.70 8.12 29.00
N ILE A 340 -24.78 7.95 29.96
CA ILE A 340 -24.72 8.70 31.22
C ILE A 340 -24.05 10.07 31.03
N VAL A 341 -23.16 10.22 30.05
CA VAL A 341 -22.48 11.50 29.75
C VAL A 341 -23.35 12.42 28.87
N GLN A 342 -24.33 11.86 28.16
CA GLN A 342 -25.27 12.60 27.30
C GLN A 342 -26.62 12.98 27.97
N ASN A 343 -26.81 12.64 29.25
CA ASN A 343 -27.93 13.09 30.09
C ASN A 343 -27.42 13.89 31.29
#